data_AF-A0A959S2P6-F1
#
_entry.id   AF-A0A959S2P6-F1
#
_cell.length_a   1.000
_cell.length_b   1.000
_cell.length_c   1.000
_cell.angle_alpha   90.00
_cell.angle_beta   90.00
_cell.angle_gamma   90.00
#
_symmetry.space_group_name_H-M   'P 1'
#
loop_
_entity.id
_entity.type
_entity.pdbx_description
1 polymer ?
#
loop_
_entity_poly.entity_id
_entity_poly.type
_entity_poly.pdbx_seq_one_letter_code
_entity_poly.pdbx_strand_id
1 'polypeptide(L)'
;MPILLSPIVITFICDIFILFNLIGYLSHGEIVTKKEGWNFIQLWTVVVVPVLFLAMKDFAVENDCCSPTLFAPEHRIGIYTLIILYTIAFVISIFRRRLLPPLTEVILNILLIVGLILNVIFCFHFKTEDEGNMWWIFGNIPIIILLLINLVENHRKIQSFFEDNEYHSYSIVSQLFQRILQLDPIYRYPV
;
A
#
# COMPACT_ATOMS: atom_id res chain seq x y z
N MET A 1 -28.88 17.08 15.76
CA MET A 1 -27.94 15.95 15.91
C MET A 1 -26.78 16.21 14.96
N PRO A 2 -25.52 16.26 15.43
CA PRO A 2 -24.40 16.41 14.52
C PRO A 2 -24.43 15.25 13.53
N ILE A 3 -24.33 15.55 12.24
CA ILE A 3 -24.24 14.56 11.16
C ILE A 3 -22.90 13.86 11.36
N LEU A 4 -22.91 12.75 12.12
CA LEU A 4 -21.76 11.88 12.21
C LEU A 4 -21.61 11.27 10.81
N LEU A 5 -20.63 11.75 10.03
CA LEU A 5 -20.29 11.18 8.74
C LEU A 5 -20.03 9.68 8.95
N SER A 6 -20.87 8.84 8.35
CA SER A 6 -20.69 7.39 8.40
C SER A 6 -19.28 7.04 7.90
N PRO A 7 -18.56 6.08 8.53
CA PRO A 7 -17.22 5.66 8.09
C PRO A 7 -17.15 5.35 6.60
N ILE A 8 -18.23 4.83 6.02
CA ILE A 8 -18.36 4.53 4.58
C ILE A 8 -18.23 5.80 3.74
N VAL A 9 -18.88 6.89 4.14
CA VAL A 9 -18.82 8.17 3.41
C VAL A 9 -17.43 8.77 3.49
N ILE A 10 -16.76 8.64 4.64
CA ILE A 10 -15.37 9.11 4.80
C ILE A 10 -14.45 8.31 3.88
N THR A 11 -14.56 6.98 3.83
CA THR A 11 -13.79 6.13 2.93
C THR A 11 -13.99 6.52 1.47
N PHE A 12 -15.24 6.73 1.03
CA PHE A 12 -15.54 7.17 -0.33
C PHE A 12 -14.87 8.51 -0.69
N ILE A 13 -14.87 9.47 0.24
CA ILE A 13 -14.19 10.76 0.07
C ILE A 13 -12.66 10.56 -0.03
N CYS A 14 -12.08 9.71 0.81
CA CYS A 14 -10.67 9.35 0.77
C CYS A 14 -10.27 8.73 -0.57
N ASP A 15 -11.09 7.84 -1.13
CA ASP A 15 -10.80 7.13 -2.38
C ASP A 15 -10.79 8.08 -3.58
N ILE A 16 -11.76 8.99 -3.66
CA ILE A 16 -11.76 10.05 -4.68
C ILE A 16 -10.50 10.89 -4.56
N PHE A 17 -10.08 11.23 -3.34
CA PHE A 17 -8.88 12.02 -3.11
C PHE A 17 -7.60 11.27 -3.51
N ILE A 18 -7.54 9.96 -3.28
CA ILE A 18 -6.44 9.09 -3.74
C ILE A 18 -6.38 9.06 -5.26
N LEU A 19 -7.53 8.87 -5.93
CA LEU A 19 -7.60 8.87 -7.39
C LEU A 19 -7.16 10.22 -7.98
N PHE A 20 -7.60 11.33 -7.39
CA PHE A 20 -7.17 12.67 -7.80
C PHE A 20 -5.66 12.85 -7.68
N ASN A 21 -5.08 12.44 -6.54
CA ASN A 21 -3.63 12.50 -6.35
C ASN A 21 -2.87 11.53 -7.26
N LEU A 22 -3.42 10.36 -7.57
CA LEU A 22 -2.82 9.43 -8.52
C LEU A 22 -2.73 10.06 -9.92
N ILE A 23 -3.82 10.67 -10.40
CA ILE A 23 -3.82 11.36 -11.70
C ILE A 23 -2.80 12.51 -11.69
N GLY A 24 -2.79 13.30 -10.61
CA GLY A 24 -1.79 14.36 -10.42
C GLY A 24 -0.35 13.83 -10.42
N TYR A 25 -0.12 12.73 -9.73
CA TYR A 25 1.18 12.05 -9.61
C TYR A 25 1.64 11.47 -10.94
N LEU A 26 0.75 10.87 -11.73
CA LEU A 26 1.07 10.38 -13.08
C LEU A 26 1.42 11.53 -14.03
N SER A 27 0.77 12.69 -13.90
CA SER A 27 0.99 13.84 -14.77
C SER A 27 2.23 14.68 -14.40
N HIS A 28 2.49 14.90 -13.12
CA HIS A 28 3.53 15.83 -12.66
C HIS A 28 4.70 15.12 -11.98
N GLY A 29 4.57 13.82 -11.71
CA GLY A 29 5.53 13.05 -10.92
C GLY A 29 5.46 13.33 -9.42
N GLU A 30 4.54 14.17 -8.93
CA GLU A 30 4.47 14.59 -7.54
C GLU A 30 3.03 14.57 -7.01
N ILE A 31 2.87 14.42 -5.69
CA ILE A 31 1.58 14.47 -5.01
C ILE A 31 1.10 15.92 -4.96
N VAL A 32 -0.07 16.20 -5.54
CA VAL A 32 -0.63 17.57 -5.68
C VAL A 32 -1.05 18.17 -4.35
N THR A 33 -1.42 17.32 -3.38
CA THR A 33 -2.05 17.76 -2.14
C THR A 33 -1.05 17.97 -1.01
N LYS A 34 -1.45 18.79 -0.02
CA LYS A 34 -0.61 19.09 1.15
C LYS A 34 -0.29 17.83 1.94
N LYS A 35 0.96 17.76 2.41
CA LYS A 35 1.53 16.59 3.09
C LYS A 35 0.71 16.16 4.31
N GLU A 36 0.19 17.09 5.10
CA GLU A 36 -0.57 16.77 6.31
C GLU A 36 -1.89 16.05 5.99
N GLY A 37 -2.64 16.58 5.02
CA GLY A 37 -3.90 15.98 4.57
C GLY A 37 -3.66 14.64 3.86
N TRP A 38 -2.60 14.57 3.05
CA TRP A 38 -2.23 13.34 2.36
C TRP A 38 -1.85 12.21 3.34
N ASN A 39 -1.09 12.53 4.39
CA ASN A 39 -0.73 11.55 5.41
C ASN A 39 -1.96 11.03 6.17
N PHE A 40 -2.91 11.91 6.50
CA PHE A 40 -4.17 11.50 7.13
C PHE A 40 -4.94 10.51 6.26
N ILE A 41 -5.09 10.79 4.98
CA ILE A 41 -5.83 9.93 4.03
C ILE A 41 -5.15 8.59 3.85
N GLN A 42 -3.82 8.57 3.76
CA GLN A 42 -3.07 7.31 3.69
C GLN A 42 -3.26 6.46 4.95
N LEU A 43 -3.22 7.06 6.14
CA LEU A 43 -3.45 6.34 7.39
C LEU A 43 -4.89 5.84 7.51
N TRP A 44 -5.86 6.67 7.14
CA TRP A 44 -7.26 6.24 7.11
C TRP A 44 -7.42 5.00 6.23
N THR A 45 -6.86 5.04 5.02
CA THR A 45 -7.07 4.00 4.01
C THR A 45 -6.28 2.73 4.31
N VAL A 46 -5.04 2.81 4.77
CA VAL A 46 -4.19 1.61 4.98
C VAL A 46 -4.27 1.06 6.41
N VAL A 47 -4.67 1.87 7.40
CA VAL A 47 -4.78 1.42 8.80
C VAL A 47 -6.23 1.28 9.20
N VAL A 48 -7.02 2.34 9.08
CA VAL A 48 -8.38 2.38 9.64
C VAL A 48 -9.33 1.48 8.85
N VAL A 49 -9.30 1.53 7.52
CA VAL A 49 -10.20 0.74 6.67
C VAL A 49 -9.99 -0.77 6.87
N PRO A 50 -8.77 -1.34 6.83
CA PRO A 50 -8.57 -2.77 7.11
C PRO A 50 -9.02 -3.18 8.51
N VAL A 51 -8.78 -2.36 9.53
CA VAL A 51 -9.22 -2.64 10.91
C VAL A 51 -10.75 -2.66 11.00
N LEU A 52 -11.43 -1.67 10.40
CA LEU A 52 -12.89 -1.64 10.34
C LEU A 52 -13.45 -2.85 9.61
N PHE A 53 -12.84 -3.22 8.48
CA PHE A 53 -13.22 -4.39 7.71
C PHE A 53 -13.11 -5.67 8.53
N LEU A 54 -11.96 -5.92 9.18
CA LEU A 54 -11.77 -7.09 10.03
C LEU A 54 -12.73 -7.11 11.22
N ALA A 55 -12.97 -5.95 11.85
CA ALA A 55 -13.90 -5.84 12.98
C ALA A 55 -15.34 -6.19 12.58
N MET A 56 -15.78 -5.73 11.40
CA MET A 56 -17.16 -5.93 10.93
C MET A 56 -17.40 -7.30 10.30
N LYS A 57 -16.42 -7.83 9.56
CA LYS A 57 -16.61 -9.03 8.72
C LYS A 57 -16.01 -10.32 9.28
N ASP A 58 -15.01 -10.22 10.17
CA ASP A 58 -14.28 -11.42 10.61
C ASP A 58 -14.28 -11.63 12.13
N PHE A 59 -14.13 -10.57 12.94
CA PHE A 59 -14.12 -10.67 14.40
C PHE A 59 -15.52 -10.83 15.02
N ALA A 60 -16.54 -10.19 14.45
CA ALA A 60 -17.89 -10.17 15.02
C ALA A 60 -18.76 -11.40 14.65
N VAL A 61 -18.28 -12.26 13.76
CA VAL A 61 -19.04 -13.41 13.26
C VAL A 61 -18.59 -14.65 14.02
N GLU A 62 -19.49 -15.25 14.80
CA GLU A 62 -19.27 -16.56 15.41
C GLU A 62 -19.05 -17.59 14.30
N ASN A 63 -18.00 -18.40 14.45
CA ASN A 63 -17.57 -19.39 13.48
C ASN A 63 -18.46 -20.64 13.56
N ASP A 64 -19.77 -20.42 13.46
CA ASP A 64 -20.74 -21.47 13.27
C ASP A 64 -20.60 -21.96 11.84
N CYS A 65 -20.57 -23.28 11.64
CA CYS A 65 -20.43 -24.02 10.38
C CYS A 65 -21.20 -23.44 9.16
N CYS A 66 -22.22 -22.62 9.40
CA CYS A 66 -23.10 -22.04 8.39
C CYS A 66 -22.93 -20.53 8.16
N SER A 67 -22.09 -19.84 8.95
CA SER A 67 -21.80 -18.42 8.79
C SER A 67 -20.55 -18.26 7.92
N PRO A 68 -20.59 -17.49 6.83
CA PRO A 68 -19.44 -17.30 5.97
C PRO A 68 -18.38 -16.48 6.71
N THR A 69 -17.40 -17.17 7.30
CA THR A 69 -16.17 -16.53 7.75
C THR A 69 -15.27 -16.29 6.56
N LEU A 70 -14.69 -15.10 6.50
CA LEU A 70 -13.92 -14.64 5.33
C LEU A 70 -12.64 -15.45 5.14
N PHE A 71 -12.02 -15.84 6.25
CA PHE A 71 -10.79 -16.64 6.27
C PHE A 71 -11.02 -17.93 7.05
N ALA A 72 -10.49 -19.03 6.51
CA ALA A 72 -10.46 -20.30 7.21
C ALA A 72 -9.75 -20.12 8.58
N PRO A 73 -10.30 -20.69 9.67
CA PRO A 73 -9.79 -20.46 11.03
C PRO A 73 -8.29 -20.75 11.19
N GLU A 74 -7.81 -21.80 10.50
CA GLU A 74 -6.42 -22.24 10.56
C GLU A 74 -5.43 -21.26 9.90
N HIS A 75 -5.90 -20.43 8.97
CA HIS A 75 -5.07 -19.49 8.21
C HIS A 75 -5.24 -18.03 8.63
N ARG A 76 -6.28 -17.71 9.42
CA ARG A 76 -6.61 -16.34 9.86
C ARG A 76 -5.43 -15.64 10.54
N ILE A 77 -4.73 -16.32 11.46
CA ILE A 77 -3.59 -15.74 12.20
C ILE A 77 -2.44 -15.35 11.26
N GLY A 78 -2.14 -16.19 10.26
CA GLY A 78 -1.09 -15.92 9.29
C GLY A 78 -1.41 -14.67 8.45
N ILE A 79 -2.65 -14.60 7.94
CA ILE A 79 -3.12 -13.45 7.15
C ILE A 79 -3.09 -12.17 7.98
N TYR A 80 -3.58 -12.20 9.23
CA TYR A 80 -3.55 -11.05 10.12
C TYR A 80 -2.13 -10.56 10.40
N THR A 81 -1.20 -11.49 10.60
CA THR A 81 0.21 -11.17 10.81
C THR A 81 0.77 -10.43 9.60
N LEU A 82 0.50 -10.92 8.38
CA LEU A 82 0.92 -10.25 7.15
C LEU A 82 0.29 -8.85 7.01
N ILE A 83 -1.01 -8.71 7.32
CA ILE A 83 -1.71 -7.42 7.30
C ILE A 83 -1.02 -6.42 8.21
N ILE A 84 -0.77 -6.81 9.47
CA ILE A 84 -0.11 -5.96 10.45
C ILE A 84 1.31 -5.59 10.01
N LEU A 85 2.09 -6.56 9.54
CA LEU A 85 3.48 -6.33 9.12
C LEU A 85 3.59 -5.34 7.95
N TYR A 86 2.80 -5.53 6.88
CA TYR A 86 2.85 -4.59 5.75
C TYR A 86 2.28 -3.22 6.14
N THR A 87 1.27 -3.17 7.02
CA THR A 87 0.70 -1.91 7.52
C THR A 87 1.73 -1.12 8.30
N ILE A 88 2.48 -1.77 9.20
CA ILE A 88 3.60 -1.12 9.93
C ILE A 88 4.67 -0.63 8.96
N ALA A 89 5.07 -1.46 7.98
CA ALA A 89 6.05 -1.06 6.97
C ALA A 89 5.58 0.17 6.17
N PHE A 90 4.31 0.22 5.82
CA PHE A 90 3.69 1.35 5.14
C PHE A 90 3.68 2.62 6.01
N VAL A 91 3.29 2.52 7.27
CA VAL A 91 3.33 3.65 8.22
C VAL A 91 4.76 4.18 8.37
N ILE A 92 5.76 3.30 8.51
CA ILE A 92 7.17 3.69 8.56
C ILE A 92 7.58 4.41 7.25
N SER A 93 7.14 3.91 6.10
CA SER A 93 7.40 4.50 4.78
C SER A 93 6.93 5.96 4.66
N ILE A 94 5.76 6.27 5.24
CA ILE A 94 5.16 7.61 5.21
C ILE A 94 5.88 8.58 6.16
N PHE A 95 6.16 8.13 7.38
CA PHE A 95 6.64 9.01 8.44
C PHE A 95 8.16 9.20 8.45
N ARG A 96 8.91 8.32 7.80
CA ARG A 96 10.37 8.46 7.74
C ARG A 96 10.76 9.75 7.01
N ARG A 97 11.68 10.47 7.62
CA ARG A 97 12.27 11.70 7.04
C ARG A 97 13.61 11.44 6.35
N ARG A 98 14.22 10.29 6.59
CA ARG A 98 15.53 9.87 6.07
C ARG A 98 15.45 8.44 5.58
N LEU A 99 16.34 8.08 4.67
CA LEU A 99 16.53 6.68 4.25
C LEU A 99 16.99 5.84 5.43
N LEU A 100 16.51 4.60 5.47
CA LEU A 100 16.95 3.61 6.43
C LEU A 100 18.27 2.98 5.94
N PRO A 101 19.00 2.25 6.80
CA PRO A 101 20.14 1.44 6.34
C PRO A 101 19.74 0.51 5.19
N PRO A 102 20.64 0.21 4.23
CA PRO A 102 20.29 -0.51 3.00
C PRO A 102 19.51 -1.81 3.22
N LEU A 103 19.90 -2.59 4.23
CA LEU A 103 19.22 -3.84 4.57
C LEU A 103 17.77 -3.60 5.04
N THR A 104 17.56 -2.61 5.91
CA THR A 104 16.24 -2.27 6.42
C THR A 104 15.34 -1.69 5.32
N GLU A 105 15.92 -0.93 4.39
CA GLU A 105 15.20 -0.38 3.24
C GLU A 105 14.69 -1.50 2.31
N VAL A 106 15.52 -2.51 2.05
CA VAL A 106 15.12 -3.69 1.26
C VAL A 106 13.99 -4.46 1.96
N ILE A 107 14.12 -4.71 3.27
CA ILE A 107 13.08 -5.39 4.06
C ILE A 107 11.76 -4.60 4.00
N LEU A 108 11.81 -3.27 4.15
CA LEU A 108 10.64 -2.42 4.08
C LEU A 108 9.94 -2.55 2.72
N ASN A 109 10.68 -2.48 1.61
CA ASN A 109 10.09 -2.62 0.27
C ASN A 109 9.57 -4.04 0.00
N ILE A 110 10.23 -5.09 0.50
CA ILE A 110 9.71 -6.46 0.42
C ILE A 110 8.36 -6.56 1.13
N LEU A 111 8.23 -5.99 2.34
CA LEU A 111 6.97 -5.99 3.08
C LEU A 111 5.86 -5.22 2.34
N LEU A 112 6.18 -4.10 1.70
CA LEU A 112 5.22 -3.36 0.87
C LEU A 112 4.77 -4.19 -0.35
N ILE A 113 5.68 -4.90 -1.01
CA ILE A 113 5.35 -5.81 -2.13
C ILE A 113 4.47 -6.95 -1.65
N VAL A 114 4.76 -7.54 -0.49
CA VAL A 114 3.90 -8.56 0.13
C VAL A 114 2.50 -8.00 0.40
N GLY A 115 2.40 -6.77 0.92
CA GLY A 115 1.12 -6.08 1.10
C GLY A 115 0.38 -5.87 -0.22
N LEU A 116 1.09 -5.52 -1.30
CA LEU A 116 0.52 -5.33 -2.63
C LEU A 116 -0.08 -6.64 -3.17
N ILE A 117 0.70 -7.72 -3.12
CA ILE A 117 0.26 -9.06 -3.55
C ILE A 117 -0.97 -9.50 -2.73
N LEU A 118 -0.93 -9.29 -1.41
CA LEU A 118 -2.04 -9.67 -0.53
C LEU A 118 -3.34 -8.91 -0.88
N ASN A 119 -3.25 -7.60 -1.12
CA ASN A 119 -4.43 -6.81 -1.51
C ASN A 119 -4.98 -7.22 -2.90
N VAL A 120 -4.10 -7.60 -3.84
CA VAL A 120 -4.54 -8.16 -5.14
C VAL A 120 -5.28 -9.49 -4.95
N ILE A 121 -4.77 -10.38 -4.10
CA ILE A 121 -5.46 -11.64 -3.76
C ILE A 121 -6.83 -11.35 -3.13
N PHE A 122 -6.92 -10.37 -2.22
CA PHE A 122 -8.19 -9.96 -1.62
C PHE A 122 -9.18 -9.38 -2.62
N CYS A 123 -8.73 -8.67 -3.67
CA CYS A 123 -9.62 -8.25 -4.75
C CYS A 123 -10.33 -9.43 -5.42
N PHE A 124 -9.63 -10.55 -5.62
CA PHE A 124 -10.23 -11.75 -6.19
C PHE A 124 -11.13 -12.48 -5.19
N HIS A 125 -10.69 -12.59 -3.93
CA HIS A 125 -11.43 -13.26 -2.87
C HIS A 125 -12.76 -12.58 -2.54
N PHE A 126 -12.79 -11.24 -2.49
CA PHE A 126 -14.01 -10.50 -2.17
C PHE A 126 -14.97 -10.37 -3.35
N LYS A 127 -14.49 -10.52 -4.59
CA LYS A 127 -15.37 -10.47 -5.77
C LYS A 127 -16.38 -11.61 -5.78
N THR A 128 -16.07 -12.74 -5.16
CA THR A 128 -16.93 -13.93 -5.13
C THR A 128 -18.01 -13.90 -4.05
N GLU A 129 -17.97 -12.95 -3.11
CA GLU A 129 -18.98 -12.82 -2.06
C GLU A 129 -20.03 -11.76 -2.41
N ASP A 130 -21.31 -12.05 -2.16
CA ASP A 130 -22.46 -11.22 -2.56
C ASP A 130 -22.41 -9.77 -2.02
N GLU A 131 -21.74 -9.55 -0.88
CA GLU A 131 -21.53 -8.22 -0.28
C GLU A 131 -20.09 -7.67 -0.43
N GLY A 132 -19.17 -8.44 -1.01
CA GLY A 132 -17.75 -8.07 -1.14
C GLY A 132 -17.48 -7.03 -2.23
N ASN A 133 -18.47 -6.79 -3.10
CA ASN A 133 -18.34 -5.93 -4.27
C ASN A 133 -18.20 -4.42 -3.96
N MET A 134 -18.47 -3.95 -2.74
CA MET A 134 -18.10 -2.57 -2.37
C MET A 134 -16.70 -2.50 -1.75
N TRP A 135 -16.34 -3.47 -0.91
CA TRP A 135 -15.08 -3.50 -0.18
C TRP A 135 -13.86 -3.71 -1.07
N TRP A 136 -13.99 -4.41 -2.20
CA TRP A 136 -12.89 -4.51 -3.15
C TRP A 136 -12.59 -3.17 -3.86
N ILE A 137 -13.62 -2.42 -4.28
CA ILE A 137 -13.46 -1.12 -4.98
C ILE A 137 -13.02 -0.03 -4.02
N PHE A 138 -13.68 0.11 -2.87
CA PHE A 138 -13.45 1.20 -1.92
C PHE A 138 -12.52 0.83 -0.76
N GLY A 139 -11.88 -0.34 -0.84
CA GLY A 139 -10.90 -0.79 0.15
C GLY A 139 -9.59 -1.16 -0.53
N ASN A 140 -9.57 -2.31 -1.21
CA ASN A 140 -8.33 -2.87 -1.73
C ASN A 140 -7.72 -2.05 -2.87
N ILE A 141 -8.51 -1.53 -3.82
CA ILE A 141 -7.98 -0.73 -4.95
C ILE A 141 -7.24 0.54 -4.45
N PRO A 142 -7.83 1.38 -3.59
CA PRO A 142 -7.15 2.53 -2.98
C PRO A 142 -5.86 2.13 -2.26
N ILE A 143 -5.87 1.04 -1.49
CA ILE A 143 -4.66 0.54 -0.79
C ILE A 143 -3.58 0.13 -1.80
N ILE A 144 -3.94 -0.57 -2.88
CA ILE A 144 -3.02 -0.94 -3.96
C ILE A 144 -2.37 0.30 -4.57
N ILE A 145 -3.17 1.33 -4.90
CA ILE A 145 -2.67 2.59 -5.45
C ILE A 145 -1.67 3.24 -4.50
N LEU A 146 -2.00 3.31 -3.21
CA LEU A 146 -1.13 3.91 -2.19
C LEU A 146 0.17 3.13 -2.00
N LEU A 147 0.12 1.80 -2.05
CA LEU A 147 1.30 0.92 -1.99
C LEU A 147 2.20 1.13 -3.20
N LEU A 148 1.64 1.22 -4.41
CA LEU A 148 2.40 1.50 -5.63
C LEU A 148 3.08 2.87 -5.58
N ILE A 149 2.35 3.91 -5.19
CA ILE A 149 2.93 5.26 -5.01
C ILE A 149 4.09 5.21 -4.01
N ASN A 150 3.92 4.54 -2.87
CA ASN A 150 4.99 4.43 -1.86
C ASN A 150 6.20 3.64 -2.38
N LEU A 151 5.98 2.56 -3.14
CA LEU A 151 7.07 1.81 -3.76
C LEU A 151 7.87 2.67 -4.76
N VAL A 152 7.18 3.45 -5.61
CA VAL A 152 7.83 4.36 -6.56
C VAL A 152 8.61 5.46 -5.82
N GLU A 153 8.01 6.08 -4.80
CA GLU A 153 8.67 7.10 -3.97
C GLU A 153 9.90 6.55 -3.24
N ASN A 154 9.82 5.31 -2.74
CA ASN A 154 10.95 4.66 -2.08
C ASN A 154 12.07 4.37 -3.08
N HIS A 155 11.72 3.89 -4.27
CA HIS A 155 12.68 3.66 -5.35
C HIS A 155 13.39 4.95 -5.78
N ARG A 156 12.65 6.05 -5.95
CA ARG A 156 13.23 7.37 -6.27
C ARG A 156 14.20 7.86 -5.20
N LYS A 157 13.86 7.71 -3.91
CA LYS A 157 14.76 8.07 -2.81
C LYS A 157 16.06 7.25 -2.82
N ILE A 158 15.95 5.96 -3.12
CA ILE A 158 17.13 5.09 -3.24
C ILE A 158 18.01 5.55 -4.42
N GLN A 159 17.41 5.89 -5.56
CA GLN A 159 18.15 6.40 -6.71
C GLN A 159 18.87 7.71 -6.40
N SER A 160 18.17 8.69 -5.82
CA SER A 160 18.79 9.98 -5.48
C SER A 160 19.94 9.81 -4.47
N PHE A 161 19.81 8.89 -3.52
CA PHE A 161 20.90 8.58 -2.59
C PHE A 161 22.14 8.01 -3.28
N PHE A 162 21.98 7.19 -4.32
CA PHE A 162 23.14 6.69 -5.07
C PHE A 162 23.79 7.77 -5.94
N GLU A 163 23.00 8.70 -6.47
CA GLU A 163 23.50 9.85 -7.24
C GLU A 163 24.29 10.82 -6.35
N ASP A 164 23.75 11.15 -5.16
CA ASP A 164 24.37 12.09 -4.22
C ASP A 164 25.63 11.56 -3.55
N ASN A 165 25.76 10.24 -3.35
CA ASN A 165 26.90 9.65 -2.64
C ASN A 165 28.07 9.25 -3.55
N GLU A 166 28.10 9.69 -4.82
CA GLU A 166 29.14 9.36 -5.82
C GLU A 166 29.71 7.95 -5.60
N TYR A 167 28.84 6.94 -5.60
CA TYR A 167 29.28 5.56 -5.36
C TYR A 167 30.08 5.12 -6.59
N HIS A 168 31.38 5.38 -6.60
CA HIS A 168 32.35 4.81 -7.53
C HIS A 168 32.46 3.32 -7.24
N SER A 169 31.46 2.57 -7.68
CA SER A 169 31.47 1.13 -7.56
C SER A 169 32.36 0.54 -8.66
N TYR A 170 33.56 0.11 -8.25
CA TYR A 170 34.56 -0.46 -9.14
C TYR A 170 34.19 -1.86 -9.67
N SER A 171 33.10 -2.48 -9.18
CA SER A 171 32.71 -3.82 -9.60
C SER A 171 31.79 -3.82 -10.83
N ILE A 172 32.07 -4.72 -11.77
CA ILE A 172 31.31 -4.90 -13.02
C ILE A 172 29.82 -5.18 -12.72
N VAL A 173 29.54 -5.93 -11.65
CA VAL A 173 28.17 -6.25 -11.21
C VAL A 173 27.42 -4.96 -10.85
N SER A 174 28.08 -4.06 -10.13
CA SER A 174 27.45 -2.81 -9.70
C SER A 174 27.22 -1.85 -10.87
N GLN A 175 28.12 -1.82 -11.86
CA GLN A 175 27.91 -1.05 -13.09
C GLN A 175 26.71 -1.60 -13.90
N LEU A 176 26.54 -2.92 -13.91
CA LEU A 176 25.43 -3.59 -14.59
C LEU A 176 24.10 -3.28 -13.88
N PHE A 177 24.08 -3.33 -12.55
CA PHE A 177 22.93 -2.88 -11.75
C PHE A 177 22.62 -1.40 -11.94
N GLN A 178 23.64 -0.54 -12.00
CA GLN A 178 23.46 0.90 -12.23
C GLN A 178 22.88 1.17 -13.62
N ARG A 179 23.33 0.47 -14.66
CA ARG A 179 22.74 0.55 -16.00
C ARG A 179 21.28 0.09 -16.02
N ILE A 180 20.97 -1.03 -15.35
CA ILE A 180 19.57 -1.49 -15.22
C ILE A 180 18.74 -0.45 -14.44
N LEU A 181 19.34 0.18 -13.43
CA LEU A 181 18.67 1.18 -12.61
C LEU A 181 18.45 2.54 -13.32
N GLN A 182 19.18 2.81 -14.39
CA GLN A 182 19.08 4.03 -15.19
C GLN A 182 18.27 3.85 -16.48
N LEU A 183 17.77 2.66 -16.78
CA LEU A 183 16.90 2.43 -17.94
C LEU A 183 15.61 3.26 -17.84
N ASP A 184 15.17 3.76 -19.00
CA ASP A 184 13.96 4.55 -19.12
C ASP A 184 12.73 3.79 -18.58
N PRO A 185 11.77 4.49 -17.94
CA PRO A 185 10.60 3.88 -17.31
C PRO A 185 9.80 2.95 -18.24
N ILE A 186 9.77 3.24 -19.54
CA ILE A 186 9.08 2.46 -20.59
C ILE A 186 9.62 1.01 -20.68
N TYR A 187 10.92 0.81 -20.47
CA TYR A 187 11.51 -0.53 -20.47
C TYR A 187 11.45 -1.21 -19.09
N ARG A 188 11.17 -0.42 -18.05
CA ARG A 188 11.19 -0.84 -16.65
C ARG A 188 9.84 -1.36 -16.16
N TYR A 189 8.76 -0.82 -16.71
CA TYR A 189 7.38 -1.21 -16.44
C TYR A 189 6.67 -1.38 -17.79
N PRO A 190 6.82 -2.53 -18.48
CA PRO A 190 6.03 -2.77 -19.68
C PRO A 190 4.56 -2.84 -19.26
N VAL A 191 3.80 -1.85 -19.73
CA VAL A 191 2.33 -1.80 -19.63
C VAL A 191 1.73 -2.87 -20.52
#